data_AF-A0A9D2K7M7-F1
#
_entry.id   AF-A0A9D2K7M7-F1
#
_cell.length_a   1.000
_cell.length_b   1.000
_cell.length_c   1.000
_cell.angle_alpha   90.00
_cell.angle_beta   90.00
_cell.angle_gamma   90.00
#
_symmetry.space_group_name_H-M   'P 1'
#
loop_
_entity.id
_entity.type
_entity.pdbx_description
1 polymer ?
#
loop_
_entity_poly.entity_id
_entity_poly.type
_entity_poly.pdbx_seq_one_letter_code
_entity_poly.pdbx_strand_id
1 'polypeptide(L)'
;MSAKIKSPLMPGEEIVMSHIATFLNGFPRPSGYLVLTNQRIFFEKKGAMNAAAFGLLSLAMKDFNGIPLSEIASAHAEKSIAGAGLSVTTRTGEEFKFALNGFGFSSKEKPRDDMLSYINSHISK
;
A
#
# COMPACT_ATOMS: atom_id res chain seq x y z
N MET A 1 -0.57 -6.15 17.65
CA MET A 1 0.54 -5.17 17.71
C MET A 1 0.22 -4.04 16.75
N SER A 2 -0.11 -2.84 17.24
CA SER A 2 -0.25 -1.66 16.36
C SER A 2 1.11 -1.28 15.79
N ALA A 3 1.19 -1.13 14.46
CA ALA A 3 2.34 -0.52 13.83
C ALA A 3 2.50 0.92 14.37
N LYS A 4 3.71 1.32 14.76
CA LYS A 4 4.01 2.73 15.07
C LYS A 4 4.13 3.46 13.74
N ILE A 5 2.98 3.90 13.21
CA ILE A 5 2.88 4.70 12.00
C ILE A 5 3.49 6.08 12.27
N LYS A 6 4.52 6.44 11.52
CA LYS A 6 5.24 7.72 11.61
C LYS A 6 4.70 8.77 10.65
N SER A 7 4.03 8.34 9.58
CA SER A 7 3.43 9.28 8.62
C SER A 7 2.29 10.05 9.30
N PRO A 8 2.26 11.39 9.20
CA PRO A 8 1.18 12.18 9.80
C PRO A 8 -0.15 11.88 9.09
N LEU A 9 -1.19 11.67 9.89
CA LEU A 9 -2.57 11.58 9.39
C LEU A 9 -3.10 12.99 9.08
N MET A 10 -3.85 13.12 8.00
CA MET A 10 -4.54 14.35 7.65
C MET A 10 -5.75 14.59 8.58
N PRO A 11 -6.27 15.82 8.73
CA PRO A 11 -7.47 16.08 9.52
C PRO A 11 -8.66 15.22 9.05
N GLY A 12 -9.27 14.47 9.98
CA GLY A 12 -10.38 13.54 9.67
C GLY A 12 -9.94 12.23 8.99
N GLU A 13 -8.64 11.98 8.88
CA GLU A 13 -8.11 10.72 8.38
C GLU A 13 -8.02 9.68 9.50
N GLU A 14 -8.63 8.52 9.28
CA GLU A 14 -8.65 7.40 10.21
C GLU A 14 -8.07 6.14 9.56
N ILE A 15 -7.23 5.43 10.30
CA ILE A 15 -6.66 4.16 9.84
C ILE A 15 -7.76 3.10 9.86
N VAL A 16 -8.05 2.54 8.70
CA VAL A 16 -9.01 1.45 8.53
C VAL A 16 -8.31 0.11 8.79
N MET A 17 -7.14 -0.08 8.19
CA MET A 17 -6.33 -1.28 8.38
C MET A 17 -4.86 -1.07 7.98
N SER A 18 -3.97 -1.88 8.55
CA SER A 18 -2.55 -1.85 8.24
C SER A 18 -1.95 -3.25 8.26
N HIS A 19 -1.16 -3.60 7.24
CA HIS A 19 -0.54 -4.92 7.11
C HIS A 19 0.92 -4.81 6.71
N ILE A 20 1.74 -5.76 7.16
CA ILE A 20 3.12 -5.87 6.67
C ILE A 20 3.07 -6.18 5.18
N ALA A 21 3.79 -5.40 4.40
CA ALA A 21 3.86 -5.58 2.96
C ALA A 21 5.27 -5.31 2.42
N THR A 22 5.58 -5.91 1.28
CA THR A 22 6.72 -5.54 0.46
C THR A 22 6.22 -4.75 -0.73
N PHE A 23 6.82 -3.58 -0.97
CA PHE A 23 6.55 -2.80 -2.16
C PHE A 23 7.40 -3.31 -3.32
N LEU A 24 6.76 -3.79 -4.39
CA LEU A 24 7.44 -4.53 -5.44
C LEU A 24 7.97 -3.66 -6.57
N ASN A 25 7.44 -2.45 -6.74
CA ASN A 25 7.94 -1.47 -7.72
C ASN A 25 9.22 -0.76 -7.23
N GLY A 26 9.58 -0.87 -5.95
CA GLY A 26 10.81 -0.27 -5.40
C GLY A 26 12.05 -1.15 -5.58
N PHE A 27 13.24 -0.55 -5.72
CA PHE A 27 14.51 -1.27 -5.83
C PHE A 27 15.57 -0.80 -4.80
N PRO A 28 15.98 -1.60 -3.81
CA PRO A 28 15.53 -2.96 -3.57
C PRO A 28 14.09 -2.96 -3.03
N ARG A 29 13.39 -4.09 -3.23
CA ARG A 29 11.99 -4.30 -2.82
C ARG A 29 11.83 -4.07 -1.32
N PRO A 30 11.36 -2.89 -0.88
CA PRO A 30 11.38 -2.52 0.53
C PRO A 30 10.25 -3.22 1.27
N SER A 31 10.52 -3.69 2.49
CA SER A 31 9.50 -4.19 3.40
C SER A 31 9.06 -3.11 4.39
N GLY A 32 7.77 -3.08 4.70
CA GLY A 32 7.13 -2.04 5.49
C GLY A 32 5.70 -2.43 5.87
N TYR A 33 4.88 -1.42 6.11
CA TYR A 33 3.46 -1.51 6.38
C TYR A 33 2.71 -0.81 5.24
N LEU A 34 1.82 -1.54 4.58
CA LEU A 34 0.79 -0.93 3.77
C LEU A 34 -0.34 -0.50 4.69
N VAL A 35 -0.67 0.79 4.67
CA VAL A 35 -1.68 1.40 5.52
C VAL A 35 -2.80 1.90 4.63
N LEU A 36 -4.02 1.48 4.93
CA LEU A 36 -5.25 1.96 4.30
C LEU A 36 -6.00 2.81 5.32
N THR A 37 -6.36 4.01 4.90
CA THR A 37 -7.20 4.94 5.64
C THR A 37 -8.52 5.16 4.91
N ASN A 38 -9.42 5.89 5.54
CA ASN A 38 -10.66 6.33 4.92
C ASN A 38 -10.47 7.32 3.76
N GLN A 39 -9.25 7.81 3.51
CA GLN A 39 -8.96 8.81 2.48
C GLN A 39 -7.91 8.35 1.45
N ARG A 40 -6.97 7.49 1.85
CA ARG A 40 -5.83 7.10 1.00
C ARG A 40 -5.25 5.74 1.37
N ILE A 41 -4.44 5.20 0.48
CA ILE A 41 -3.53 4.09 0.75
C ILE A 41 -2.08 4.58 0.69
N PHE A 42 -1.28 4.29 1.70
CA PHE A 42 0.13 4.66 1.72
C PHE A 42 1.02 3.54 2.25
N PHE A 43 2.29 3.57 1.88
CA PHE A 43 3.27 2.57 2.29
C PHE A 43 4.28 3.20 3.25
N GLU A 44 4.33 2.69 4.48
CA GLU A 44 5.30 3.09 5.48
C GLU A 44 6.40 2.05 5.64
N LYS A 45 7.64 2.46 5.39
CA LYS A 45 8.80 1.56 5.47
C LYS A 45 9.15 1.15 6.92
N LYS A 46 9.64 -0.08 7.08
CA LYS A 46 10.29 -0.55 8.31
C LYS A 46 11.79 -0.21 8.30
N GLY A 47 12.23 0.73 9.15
CA GLY A 47 13.65 1.05 9.39
C GLY A 47 14.28 2.14 8.51
N ALA A 48 15.55 2.47 8.76
CA ALA A 48 16.32 3.51 8.06
C ALA A 48 17.16 2.88 6.93
N MET A 49 16.74 3.01 5.67
CA MET A 49 17.59 2.66 4.51
C MET A 49 17.46 3.74 3.44
N ASN A 50 18.57 4.04 2.78
CA ASN A 50 18.82 5.21 1.93
C ASN A 50 17.76 5.49 0.85
N ALA A 51 17.41 6.78 0.73
CA ALA A 51 16.55 7.33 -0.31
C ALA A 51 17.02 7.06 -1.75
N ALA A 52 18.31 6.74 -1.95
CA ALA A 52 18.91 6.47 -3.26
C ALA A 52 18.36 5.21 -3.96
N ALA A 53 17.96 4.18 -3.21
CA ALA A 53 17.23 3.01 -3.73
C ALA A 53 15.88 3.40 -4.35
N PHE A 54 15.27 4.43 -3.81
CA PHE A 54 14.02 4.94 -4.30
C PHE A 54 14.22 5.91 -5.46
N GLY A 55 15.37 6.05 -6.14
CA GLY A 55 15.66 7.15 -7.08
C GLY A 55 14.54 7.60 -8.04
N LEU A 56 13.67 6.70 -8.53
CA LEU A 56 12.46 7.04 -9.31
C LEU A 56 11.22 7.32 -8.44
N LEU A 57 11.06 6.59 -7.33
CA LEU A 57 10.01 6.81 -6.36
C LEU A 57 10.25 8.02 -5.46
N SER A 58 11.47 8.41 -5.13
CA SER A 58 11.83 9.51 -4.24
C SER A 58 11.55 10.87 -4.87
N LEU A 59 11.53 10.96 -6.21
CA LEU A 59 11.07 12.13 -6.95
C LEU A 59 9.53 12.23 -6.93
N ALA A 60 8.83 11.09 -6.91
CA ALA A 60 7.38 11.03 -6.71
C ALA A 60 6.95 11.08 -5.23
N MET A 61 7.81 10.65 -4.29
CA MET A 61 7.51 10.33 -2.87
C MET A 61 8.05 11.34 -1.87
N LYS A 62 8.78 12.38 -2.27
CA LYS A 62 9.25 13.42 -1.34
C LYS A 62 8.07 14.15 -0.66
N ASP A 63 6.91 14.14 -1.32
CA ASP A 63 5.66 14.73 -0.86
C ASP A 63 4.45 13.78 -0.99
N PHE A 64 4.66 12.48 -1.26
CA PHE A 64 3.54 11.56 -1.48
C PHE A 64 2.96 11.09 -0.16
N ASN A 65 2.00 11.86 0.28
CA ASN A 65 1.02 11.54 1.28
C ASN A 65 0.08 10.42 0.78
N GLY A 66 0.58 9.30 0.26
CA GLY A 66 -0.23 8.17 -0.22
C GLY A 66 -1.04 8.43 -1.49
N ILE A 67 -1.62 7.36 -2.05
CA ILE A 67 -2.55 7.40 -3.18
C ILE A 67 -3.96 7.68 -2.60
N PRO A 68 -4.58 8.83 -2.88
CA PRO A 68 -5.96 9.08 -2.48
C PRO A 68 -6.90 8.04 -3.09
N LEU A 69 -7.91 7.58 -2.34
CA LEU A 69 -8.86 6.59 -2.86
C LEU A 69 -9.60 7.10 -4.11
N SER A 70 -9.83 8.41 -4.21
CA SER A 70 -10.42 9.07 -5.37
C SER A 70 -9.57 8.96 -6.64
N GLU A 71 -8.24 8.88 -6.50
CA GLU A 71 -7.29 8.78 -7.62
C GLU A 71 -7.06 7.33 -8.07
N ILE A 72 -7.62 6.35 -7.37
CA ILE A 72 -7.52 4.94 -7.78
C ILE A 72 -8.55 4.69 -8.88
N ALA A 73 -8.08 4.22 -10.04
CA ALA A 73 -8.93 3.78 -11.13
C ALA A 73 -9.35 2.32 -10.96
N SER A 74 -8.45 1.46 -10.46
CA SER A 74 -8.76 0.07 -10.17
C SER A 74 -7.82 -0.52 -9.12
N ALA A 75 -8.30 -1.52 -8.39
CA ALA A 75 -7.49 -2.34 -7.50
C ALA A 75 -7.88 -3.81 -7.61
N HIS A 76 -6.89 -4.70 -7.70
CA HIS A 76 -7.14 -6.13 -7.88
C HIS A 76 -6.10 -7.02 -7.18
N ALA A 77 -6.49 -8.26 -6.92
CA ALA A 77 -5.58 -9.28 -6.44
C ALA A 77 -4.66 -9.74 -7.57
N GLU A 78 -3.36 -9.68 -7.34
CA GLU A 78 -2.35 -10.12 -8.30
C GLU A 78 -1.87 -11.53 -7.93
N LYS A 79 -2.35 -12.52 -8.69
CA LYS A 79 -2.08 -13.95 -8.43
C LYS A 79 -0.63 -14.35 -8.74
N SER A 80 0.08 -13.58 -9.58
CA SER A 80 1.48 -13.86 -9.91
C SER A 80 2.47 -13.50 -8.79
N ILE A 81 2.02 -12.78 -7.75
CA ILE A 81 2.84 -12.37 -6.62
C ILE A 81 2.68 -13.35 -5.46
N ALA A 82 3.77 -13.99 -5.06
CA ALA A 82 3.83 -14.79 -3.84
C ALA A 82 3.59 -13.88 -2.60
N GLY A 83 2.63 -14.26 -1.75
CA GLY A 83 2.30 -13.51 -0.54
C GLY A 83 1.13 -12.53 -0.70
N ALA A 84 0.03 -12.96 -1.30
CA ALA A 84 -1.20 -12.17 -1.48
C ALA A 84 -0.93 -10.81 -2.15
N GLY A 85 -0.65 -10.85 -3.46
CA GLY A 85 -0.41 -9.67 -4.27
C GLY A 85 -1.61 -8.74 -4.34
N LEU A 86 -1.35 -7.44 -4.21
CA LEU A 86 -2.28 -6.35 -4.44
C LEU A 86 -1.68 -5.44 -5.51
N SER A 87 -2.44 -5.18 -6.58
CA SER A 87 -2.11 -4.14 -7.56
C SER A 87 -3.13 -3.01 -7.45
N VAL A 88 -2.63 -1.78 -7.44
CA VAL A 88 -3.41 -0.54 -7.42
C VAL A 88 -2.98 0.29 -8.62
N THR A 89 -3.93 0.62 -9.49
CA THR A 89 -3.69 1.47 -10.66
C THR A 89 -4.38 2.81 -10.48
N THR A 90 -3.63 3.89 -10.61
CA THR A 90 -4.16 5.26 -10.53
C THR A 90 -4.90 5.65 -11.81
N ARG A 91 -5.68 6.73 -11.77
CA ARG A 91 -6.32 7.35 -12.94
C ARG A 91 -5.31 7.87 -13.97
N THR A 92 -4.08 8.16 -13.55
CA THR A 92 -2.95 8.53 -14.42
C THR A 92 -2.30 7.33 -15.12
N GLY A 93 -2.73 6.09 -14.78
CA GLY A 93 -2.19 4.85 -15.35
C GLY A 93 -0.96 4.29 -14.64
N GLU A 94 -0.57 4.86 -13.49
CA GLU A 94 0.56 4.37 -12.70
C GLU A 94 0.13 3.14 -11.89
N GLU A 95 0.92 2.07 -11.96
CA GLU A 95 0.63 0.80 -11.29
C GLU A 95 1.56 0.58 -10.09
N PHE A 96 0.97 0.36 -8.91
CA PHE A 96 1.65 0.09 -7.65
C PHE A 96 1.32 -1.32 -7.15
N LYS A 97 2.35 -2.16 -6.98
CA LYS A 97 2.24 -3.55 -6.57
C LYS A 97 2.82 -3.77 -5.19
N PHE A 98 2.04 -4.47 -4.36
CA PHE A 98 2.38 -4.81 -3.00
C PHE A 98 2.21 -6.32 -2.78
N ALA A 99 3.12 -6.94 -2.03
CA ALA A 99 2.96 -8.30 -1.50
C ALA A 99 2.64 -8.22 -0.01
N LEU A 100 1.45 -8.64 0.42
CA LEU A 100 1.06 -8.67 1.83
C LEU A 100 1.68 -9.88 2.54
N ASN A 101 2.81 -9.64 3.21
CA ASN A 101 3.56 -10.67 3.91
C ASN A 101 2.94 -10.97 5.29
N GLY A 102 2.01 -11.92 5.36
CA GLY A 102 1.71 -12.65 6.59
C GLY A 102 2.75 -13.75 6.88
N PHE A 103 2.98 -14.12 8.13
CA PHE A 103 3.58 -15.43 8.42
C PHE A 103 2.50 -16.51 8.14
N GLY A 104 2.82 -17.53 7.32
CA GLY A 104 1.91 -18.67 7.04
C GLY A 104 1.03 -18.51 5.78
N PHE A 105 0.93 -19.55 4.94
CA PHE A 105 0.33 -19.49 3.60
C PHE A 105 -1.20 -19.40 3.55
N SER A 106 -1.92 -19.68 4.65
CA SER A 106 -3.39 -19.80 4.65
C SER A 106 -4.15 -18.55 5.15
N SER A 107 -3.49 -17.60 5.82
CA SER A 107 -4.16 -16.43 6.46
C SER A 107 -3.86 -15.09 5.77
N LYS A 108 -3.19 -15.10 4.61
CA LYS A 108 -2.70 -13.91 3.90
C LYS A 108 -3.73 -13.26 2.98
N GLU A 109 -4.66 -14.05 2.48
CA GLU A 109 -5.63 -13.61 1.48
C GLU A 109 -6.72 -12.73 2.08
N LYS A 110 -7.16 -13.05 3.31
CA LYS A 110 -8.18 -12.27 4.01
C LYS A 110 -7.80 -10.78 4.18
N PRO A 111 -6.60 -10.42 4.68
CA PRO A 111 -6.13 -9.03 4.70
C PRO A 111 -6.13 -8.32 3.35
N ARG A 112 -5.71 -9.01 2.27
CA ARG A 112 -5.71 -8.48 0.91
C ARG A 112 -7.14 -8.24 0.44
N ASP A 113 -8.01 -9.22 0.65
CA ASP A 113 -9.39 -9.19 0.19
C ASP A 113 -10.22 -8.14 0.96
N ASP A 114 -9.96 -7.97 2.26
CA ASP A 114 -10.54 -6.91 3.09
C ASP A 114 -10.09 -5.52 2.60
N MET A 115 -8.79 -5.33 2.31
CA MET A 115 -8.28 -4.09 1.70
C MET A 115 -8.90 -3.82 0.33
N LEU A 116 -8.97 -4.84 -0.53
CA LEU A 116 -9.54 -4.74 -1.87
C LEU A 116 -11.03 -4.39 -1.82
N SER A 117 -11.79 -5.05 -0.94
CA SER A 117 -13.21 -4.80 -0.76
C SER A 117 -13.45 -3.34 -0.37
N TYR A 118 -12.68 -2.83 0.59
CA TYR A 118 -12.76 -1.44 1.01
C TYR A 118 -12.39 -0.47 -0.12
N ILE A 119 -11.29 -0.70 -0.83
CA ILE A 119 -10.87 0.18 -1.94
C ILE A 119 -11.96 0.19 -3.03
N ASN A 120 -12.44 -0.98 -3.46
CA ASN A 120 -13.43 -1.10 -4.53
C ASN A 120 -14.79 -0.49 -4.17
N SER A 121 -15.18 -0.49 -2.89
CA SER A 121 -16.40 0.21 -2.44
C SER A 121 -16.30 1.74 -2.52
N HIS A 122 -15.08 2.28 -2.62
CA HIS A 122 -14.80 3.72 -2.72
C HIS A 122 -14.48 4.18 -4.14
N ILE A 123 -14.06 3.28 -5.04
CA ILE A 123 -13.87 3.59 -6.47
C ILE A 123 -15.22 3.68 -7.20
N SER A 124 -16.23 2.93 -6.76
CA SER A 124 -17.52 2.77 -7.46
C SER A 124 -18.58 3.83 -7.10
N LYS A 125 -18.18 4.96 -6.53
CA LYS A 125 -19.06 6.08 -6.15
C LYS A 125 -18.59 7.36 -6.82
#